data_AF-A0A929HE66-F1
#
_entry.id   AF-A0A929HE66-F1
#
_cell.length_a   1.000
_cell.length_b   1.000
_cell.length_c   1.000
_cell.angle_alpha   90.00
_cell.angle_beta   90.00
_cell.angle_gamma   90.00
#
_symmetry.space_group_name_H-M   'P 1'
#
loop_
_entity.id
_entity.type
_entity.pdbx_description
1 polymer ?
#
loop_
_entity_poly.entity_id
_entity_poly.type
_entity_poly.pdbx_seq_one_letter_code
_entity_poly.pdbx_strand_id
1 'polypeptide(L)'
;MSKKKNSVWGFFASTKLALFCFFSLATASIIGTLIPQKEQAAVYIQKYGPKTAELFQILNIPDMYNSWWFMGLLSLFSINLIICSLDRFPAVWKLITLDNLKTKVDRLKKMLLRNSFTSDKPISEVVPLVEQTMSEAGWKPSQAEREGGTLLFAQKTPWVRSGVYIVHVSILVIFAGAIIGSLFGSKGSIMAPEKNTINYIYERGTGKQLPIGFNIRVDGFSLSYYDNGSPKEYRSDLTVFENGQEVLKKSIVVNDPLQYNGFTFYQS
;
A
#
# COMPACT_ATOMS: atom_id res chain seq x y z
N MET A 1 19.24 -19.98 -21.13
CA MET A 1 20.30 -18.98 -21.33
C MET A 1 20.08 -17.86 -20.33
N SER A 2 20.93 -17.78 -19.30
CA SER A 2 20.93 -16.65 -18.36
C SER A 2 21.42 -15.42 -19.12
N LYS A 3 20.52 -14.48 -19.48
CA LYS A 3 20.95 -13.16 -19.95
C LYS A 3 21.89 -12.59 -18.88
N LYS A 4 23.11 -12.18 -19.24
CA LYS A 4 23.98 -11.38 -18.36
C LYS A 4 23.15 -10.15 -17.96
N LYS A 5 22.57 -10.17 -16.75
CA LYS A 5 21.81 -9.03 -16.26
C LYS A 5 22.80 -7.89 -16.06
N ASN A 6 22.44 -6.70 -16.55
CA ASN A 6 23.18 -5.48 -16.26
C ASN A 6 23.38 -5.39 -14.73
N SER A 7 24.59 -5.05 -14.27
CA SER A 7 24.92 -4.96 -12.84
C SER A 7 23.94 -4.05 -12.09
N VAL A 8 23.53 -2.96 -12.72
CA VAL A 8 22.53 -2.02 -12.17
C VAL A 8 21.17 -2.70 -11.99
N TRP A 9 20.69 -3.43 -12.99
CA TRP A 9 19.45 -4.20 -12.89
C TRP A 9 19.54 -5.26 -11.78
N GLY A 10 20.67 -5.95 -11.67
CA GLY A 10 20.91 -6.93 -10.62
C GLY A 10 20.86 -6.35 -9.20
N PHE A 11 21.37 -5.13 -9.02
CA PHE A 11 21.27 -4.40 -7.75
C PHE A 11 19.82 -4.11 -7.37
N PHE A 12 19.05 -3.52 -8.27
CA PHE A 12 17.65 -3.19 -8.02
C PHE A 12 16.73 -4.43 -8.01
N ALA A 13 17.12 -5.54 -8.63
CA ALA A 13 16.41 -6.83 -8.55
C ALA A 13 16.77 -7.65 -7.30
N SER A 14 17.55 -7.09 -6.36
CA SER A 14 18.01 -7.81 -5.17
C SER A 14 16.94 -7.89 -4.08
N THR A 15 16.65 -9.12 -3.62
CA THR A 15 15.81 -9.34 -2.44
C THR A 15 16.48 -8.87 -1.14
N LYS A 16 17.82 -8.84 -1.10
CA LYS A 16 18.56 -8.31 0.06
C LYS A 16 18.34 -6.80 0.21
N LEU A 17 18.32 -6.08 -0.91
CA LEU A 17 17.99 -4.65 -0.93
C LEU A 17 16.55 -4.42 -0.49
N ALA A 18 15.61 -5.26 -0.95
CA ALA A 18 14.21 -5.21 -0.53
C ALA A 18 14.07 -5.33 0.99
N LEU A 19 14.69 -6.36 1.58
CA LEU A 19 14.66 -6.61 3.02
C LEU A 19 15.31 -5.47 3.80
N PHE A 20 16.46 -4.96 3.34
CA PHE A 20 17.11 -3.82 3.95
C PHE A 20 16.17 -2.61 4.00
N CYS A 21 15.61 -2.20 2.85
CA CYS A 21 14.71 -1.05 2.79
C CYS A 21 13.47 -1.26 3.66
N PHE A 22 12.88 -2.45 3.65
CA PHE A 22 11.74 -2.80 4.48
C PHE A 22 12.05 -2.63 5.98
N PHE A 23 13.15 -3.19 6.48
CA PHE A 23 13.50 -3.06 7.89
C PHE A 23 13.89 -1.63 8.28
N SER A 24 14.57 -0.89 7.39
CA SER A 24 14.87 0.52 7.61
C SER A 24 13.60 1.36 7.71
N LEU A 25 12.65 1.19 6.79
CA LEU A 25 11.35 1.88 6.81
C LEU A 25 10.52 1.50 8.03
N ALA A 26 10.49 0.22 8.42
CA ALA A 26 9.79 -0.24 9.61
C ALA A 26 10.37 0.39 10.88
N THR A 27 11.70 0.39 11.02
CA THR A 27 12.38 1.00 12.17
C THR A 27 12.13 2.51 12.23
N ALA A 28 12.25 3.21 11.10
CA ALA A 28 11.93 4.62 11.01
C ALA A 28 10.48 4.89 11.42
N SER A 29 9.52 4.12 10.89
CA SER A 29 8.09 4.29 11.19
C SER A 29 7.78 4.07 12.68
N ILE A 30 8.43 3.12 13.34
CA ILE A 30 8.31 2.94 14.80
C ILE A 30 8.80 4.20 15.52
N ILE A 31 9.97 4.73 15.15
CA ILE A 31 10.53 5.95 15.75
C ILE A 31 9.57 7.14 15.56
N GLY A 32 9.08 7.38 14.34
CA GLY A 32 8.16 8.48 14.05
C GLY A 32 6.76 8.31 14.63
N THR A 33 6.40 7.11 15.09
CA THR A 33 5.17 6.88 15.85
C THR A 33 5.36 7.23 17.33
N LEU A 34 6.55 6.97 17.88
CA LEU A 34 6.88 7.28 19.28
C LEU A 34 7.19 8.76 19.51
N ILE A 35 7.74 9.44 18.51
CA ILE A 35 8.10 10.86 18.57
C ILE A 35 6.96 11.70 17.97
N PRO A 36 6.39 12.67 18.70
CA PRO A 36 5.35 13.56 18.18
C PRO A 36 5.77 14.20 16.85
N GLN A 37 4.86 14.27 15.89
CA GLN A 37 5.13 14.79 14.54
C GLN A 37 4.52 16.18 14.35
N LYS A 38 5.25 17.05 13.66
CA LYS A 38 4.85 18.41 13.28
C LYS A 38 4.41 19.28 14.47
N GLU A 39 5.03 19.11 15.63
CA GLU A 39 4.85 19.98 16.78
C GLU A 39 5.73 21.24 16.68
N GLN A 40 5.49 22.21 17.55
CA GLN A 40 6.35 23.40 17.63
C GLN A 40 7.73 23.04 18.19
N ALA A 41 8.78 23.73 17.73
CA ALA A 41 10.16 23.49 18.16
C ALA A 41 10.34 23.52 19.70
N ALA A 42 9.61 24.42 20.38
CA ALA A 42 9.63 24.54 21.84
C ALA A 42 9.20 23.24 22.56
N VAL A 43 8.22 22.52 22.00
CA VAL A 43 7.72 21.26 22.57
C VAL A 43 8.81 20.19 22.56
N TYR A 44 9.60 20.12 21.48
CA TYR A 44 10.73 19.19 21.39
C TYR A 44 11.85 19.53 22.37
N ILE A 45 12.20 20.81 22.50
CA ILE A 45 13.22 21.28 23.45
C ILE A 45 12.79 20.96 24.89
N GLN A 46 11.52 21.19 25.22
CA GLN A 46 10.98 20.92 26.56
C GLN A 46 10.99 19.42 26.88
N LYS A 47 10.64 18.56 25.92
CA LYS A 47 10.48 17.11 26.15
C LYS A 47 11.79 16.33 26.06
N TYR A 48 12.70 16.72 25.17
CA TYR A 48 13.92 15.94 24.85
C TYR A 48 15.24 16.69 25.14
N GLY A 49 15.16 17.97 25.56
CA GLY A 49 16.31 18.84 25.77
C GLY A 49 16.83 19.48 24.46
N PRO A 50 17.61 20.57 24.56
CA PRO A 50 18.01 21.38 23.40
C PRO A 50 18.89 20.62 22.40
N LYS A 51 19.89 19.85 22.86
CA LYS A 51 20.79 19.09 21.98
C LYS A 51 20.08 18.02 21.17
N THR A 52 19.16 17.28 21.79
CA THR A 52 18.36 16.24 21.13
C THR A 52 17.38 16.85 20.14
N ALA A 53 16.73 17.96 20.53
CA ALA A 53 15.83 18.69 19.65
C ALA A 53 16.55 19.24 18.41
N GLU A 54 17.79 19.74 18.57
CA GLU A 54 18.63 20.15 17.44
C GLU A 54 18.96 18.98 16.51
N LEU A 55 19.35 17.82 17.06
CA LEU A 55 19.58 16.62 16.26
C LEU A 55 18.32 16.18 15.49
N PHE A 56 17.15 16.27 16.13
CA PHE A 56 15.87 15.97 15.50
C PHE A 56 15.60 16.90 14.32
N GLN A 57 15.92 18.19 14.43
CA GLN A 57 15.79 19.14 13.32
C GLN A 57 16.74 18.80 12.18
N ILE A 58 18.01 18.48 12.46
CA ILE A 58 19.00 18.10 11.44
C ILE A 58 18.55 16.86 10.65
N LEU A 59 18.07 15.84 11.37
CA LEU A 59 17.56 14.61 10.77
C LEU A 59 16.12 14.74 10.25
N ASN A 60 15.47 15.88 10.44
CA ASN A 60 14.08 16.14 10.11
C ASN A 60 13.10 15.10 10.71
N ILE A 61 13.35 14.68 11.95
CA ILE A 61 12.48 13.77 12.72
C ILE A 61 11.10 14.39 13.04
N PRO A 62 10.96 15.71 13.30
CA PRO A 62 9.65 16.34 13.49
C PRO A 62 8.74 16.22 12.26
N ASP A 63 9.30 16.14 11.05
CA ASP A 63 8.55 15.85 9.83
C ASP A 63 9.13 14.63 9.10
N MET A 64 9.30 13.55 9.86
CA MET A 64 10.05 12.36 9.42
C MET A 64 9.50 11.76 8.13
N TYR A 65 8.18 11.67 8.00
CA TYR A 65 7.52 11.06 6.85
C TYR A 65 7.66 11.88 5.55
N ASN A 66 7.97 13.17 5.64
CA ASN A 66 8.29 14.02 4.48
C ASN A 66 9.80 14.29 4.35
N SER A 67 10.63 13.70 5.21
CA SER A 67 12.08 13.87 5.15
C SER A 67 12.67 13.25 3.88
N TRP A 68 13.74 13.86 3.36
CA TRP A 68 14.39 13.42 2.12
C TRP A 68 14.89 11.97 2.20
N TRP A 69 15.34 11.53 3.36
CA TRP A 69 15.88 10.18 3.55
C TRP A 69 14.76 9.14 3.64
N PHE A 70 13.63 9.46 4.30
CA PHE A 70 12.49 8.56 4.37
C PHE A 70 11.86 8.39 2.99
N MET A 71 11.65 9.50 2.28
CA MET A 71 11.14 9.51 0.91
C MET A 71 12.09 8.83 -0.07
N GLY A 72 13.41 9.00 0.12
CA GLY A 72 14.44 8.28 -0.63
C GLY A 72 14.37 6.77 -0.41
N LEU A 73 14.25 6.31 0.83
CA LEU A 73 14.08 4.89 1.16
C LEU A 73 12.78 4.32 0.59
N LEU A 74 11.66 5.05 0.71
CA LEU A 74 10.37 4.63 0.18
C LEU A 74 10.39 4.51 -1.36
N SER A 75 11.03 5.46 -2.03
CA SER A 75 11.21 5.46 -3.49
C SER A 75 12.13 4.32 -3.94
N LEU A 76 13.24 4.11 -3.24
CA LEU A 76 14.18 3.02 -3.51
C LEU A 76 13.49 1.65 -3.35
N PHE A 77 12.70 1.48 -2.29
CA PHE A 77 11.94 0.26 -2.05
C PHE A 77 10.88 0.04 -3.14
N SER A 78 10.19 1.09 -3.57
CA SER A 78 9.20 1.03 -4.65
C SER A 78 9.84 0.58 -5.97
N ILE A 79 10.97 1.19 -6.35
CA ILE A 79 11.73 0.83 -7.56
C ILE A 79 12.20 -0.64 -7.48
N ASN A 80 12.72 -1.05 -6.32
CA ASN A 80 13.16 -2.43 -6.09
C ASN A 80 12.00 -3.43 -6.23
N LEU A 81 10.83 -3.15 -5.64
CA LEU A 81 9.65 -4.01 -5.75
C LEU A 81 9.17 -4.15 -7.20
N ILE A 82 9.16 -3.05 -7.97
CA ILE A 82 8.81 -3.06 -9.39
C ILE A 82 9.78 -3.96 -10.16
N ILE A 83 11.09 -3.71 -10.03
CA ILE A 83 12.11 -4.45 -10.78
C ILE A 83 12.13 -5.93 -10.39
N CYS A 84 12.07 -6.26 -9.10
CA CYS A 84 11.97 -7.64 -8.62
C CYS A 84 10.73 -8.37 -9.18
N SER A 85 9.59 -7.67 -9.24
CA SER A 85 8.35 -8.22 -9.78
C SER A 85 8.49 -8.53 -11.27
N LEU A 86 8.97 -7.56 -12.06
CA LEU A 86 9.19 -7.72 -13.50
C LEU A 86 10.20 -8.81 -13.81
N ASP A 87 11.29 -8.90 -13.03
CA ASP A 87 12.33 -9.90 -13.23
C ASP A 87 11.83 -11.33 -13.00
N ARG A 88 10.93 -11.51 -12.02
CA ARG A 88 10.38 -12.82 -11.65
C ARG A 88 9.16 -13.23 -12.48
N PHE A 89 8.44 -12.27 -13.06
CA PHE A 89 7.18 -12.50 -13.77
C PHE A 89 7.28 -13.52 -14.91
N PRO A 90 8.28 -13.49 -15.82
CA PRO A 90 8.35 -14.46 -16.92
C PRO A 90 8.45 -15.91 -16.46
N ALA A 91 9.19 -16.16 -15.38
CA ALA A 91 9.35 -17.50 -14.83
C ALA A 91 8.02 -18.01 -14.22
N VAL A 92 7.30 -17.16 -13.49
CA VAL A 92 5.99 -17.50 -12.93
C VAL A 92 4.96 -17.71 -14.03
N TRP A 93 4.93 -16.83 -15.04
CA TRP A 93 4.04 -16.96 -16.19
C TRP A 93 4.25 -18.27 -16.95
N LYS A 94 5.52 -18.65 -17.16
CA LYS A 94 5.86 -19.93 -17.78
C LYS A 94 5.35 -21.12 -16.98
N LEU A 95 5.36 -21.05 -15.64
CA LEU A 95 4.83 -22.12 -14.79
C LEU A 95 3.29 -22.19 -14.83
N ILE A 96 2.61 -21.06 -14.95
CA ILE A 96 1.14 -20.99 -15.07
C ILE A 96 0.68 -21.57 -16.39
N THR A 97 1.40 -21.24 -17.47
CA THR A 97 1.07 -21.63 -18.85
C THR A 97 1.75 -22.92 -19.31
N LEU A 98 2.50 -23.59 -18.42
CA LEU A 98 3.22 -24.82 -18.76
C LEU A 98 2.25 -25.94 -19.13
N ASP A 99 2.43 -26.48 -20.33
CA ASP A 99 1.77 -27.70 -20.76
C ASP A 99 2.42 -28.91 -20.08
N ASN A 100 1.84 -29.34 -18.96
CA ASN A 100 2.35 -30.46 -18.17
C ASN A 100 2.17 -31.81 -18.87
N LEU A 101 1.27 -31.91 -19.86
CA LEU A 101 1.10 -33.13 -20.66
C LEU A 101 2.29 -33.39 -21.58
N LYS A 102 3.16 -32.41 -21.82
CA LYS A 102 4.43 -32.56 -22.57
C LYS A 102 5.61 -33.02 -21.70
N THR A 103 5.37 -33.38 -20.45
CA THR A 103 6.42 -33.82 -19.53
C THR A 103 6.96 -35.20 -19.91
N LYS A 104 8.30 -35.36 -19.95
CA LYS A 104 8.94 -36.67 -20.18
C LYS A 104 8.65 -37.63 -19.02
N VAL A 105 8.27 -38.87 -19.34
CA VAL A 105 7.93 -39.91 -18.34
C VAL A 105 9.08 -40.17 -17.35
N ASP A 106 10.33 -40.14 -17.80
CA ASP A 106 11.50 -40.30 -16.92
C ASP A 106 11.61 -39.22 -15.84
N ARG A 107 11.08 -38.02 -16.10
CA ARG A 107 11.02 -36.97 -15.08
C ARG A 107 10.04 -37.34 -13.97
N LEU A 108 8.90 -37.95 -14.31
CA LEU A 108 7.89 -38.40 -13.34
C LEU A 108 8.47 -39.48 -12.42
N LYS A 109 9.24 -40.42 -12.97
CA LYS A 109 9.94 -41.47 -12.20
C LYS A 109 10.95 -40.91 -11.19
N LYS A 110 11.48 -39.71 -11.44
CA LYS A 110 12.45 -39.02 -10.56
C LYS A 110 11.80 -38.07 -9.55
N MET A 111 10.48 -37.89 -9.58
CA MET A 111 9.79 -37.03 -8.61
C MET A 111 9.80 -37.67 -7.22
N LEU A 112 9.89 -36.82 -6.19
CA LEU A 112 9.95 -37.23 -4.78
C LEU A 112 8.66 -37.94 -4.35
N LEU A 113 7.51 -37.33 -4.69
CA LEU A 113 6.20 -37.90 -4.42
C LEU A 113 5.76 -38.70 -5.65
N ARG A 114 5.86 -40.02 -5.56
CA ARG A 114 5.42 -40.96 -6.60
C ARG A 114 4.91 -42.24 -5.96
N ASN A 115 3.95 -42.87 -6.62
CA ASN A 115 3.49 -44.22 -6.30
C ASN A 115 3.20 -44.97 -7.59
N SER A 116 3.30 -46.30 -7.56
CA SER A 116 3.04 -47.18 -8.72
C SER A 116 2.21 -48.37 -8.28
N PHE A 117 1.19 -48.70 -9.05
CA PHE A 117 0.31 -49.84 -8.82
C PHE A 117 0.09 -50.59 -10.15
N THR A 118 -0.21 -51.88 -10.03
CA THR A 118 -0.60 -52.74 -11.15
C THR A 118 -2.11 -52.94 -11.14
N SER A 119 -2.70 -53.08 -12.34
CA SER A 119 -4.13 -53.33 -12.52
C SER A 119 -4.30 -54.47 -13.51
N ASP A 120 -5.24 -55.39 -13.22
CA ASP A 120 -5.58 -56.49 -14.12
C ASP A 120 -6.48 -56.04 -15.28
N LYS A 121 -7.05 -54.83 -15.18
CA LYS A 121 -7.88 -54.21 -16.23
C LYS A 121 -7.01 -53.56 -17.33
N PRO A 122 -7.47 -53.57 -18.60
CA PRO A 122 -6.77 -52.91 -19.69
C PRO A 122 -6.73 -51.39 -19.53
N ILE A 123 -5.72 -50.73 -20.13
CA ILE A 123 -5.54 -49.27 -20.06
C ILE A 123 -6.81 -48.50 -20.49
N SER A 124 -7.54 -49.03 -21.48
CA SER A 124 -8.79 -48.47 -21.99
C SER A 124 -9.90 -48.36 -20.95
N GLU A 125 -9.88 -49.21 -19.90
CA GLU A 125 -10.83 -49.15 -18.79
C GLU A 125 -10.29 -48.36 -17.59
N VAL A 126 -8.97 -48.42 -17.37
CA VAL A 126 -8.33 -47.75 -16.23
C VAL A 126 -8.32 -46.23 -16.41
N VAL A 127 -8.03 -45.74 -17.63
CA VAL A 127 -7.92 -44.30 -17.90
C VAL A 127 -9.24 -43.55 -17.57
N PRO A 128 -10.42 -43.96 -18.09
CA PRO A 128 -11.69 -43.30 -17.76
C PRO A 128 -12.02 -43.34 -16.26
N LEU A 129 -11.71 -44.46 -15.58
CA LEU A 129 -11.96 -44.60 -14.15
C LEU A 129 -11.13 -43.60 -13.32
N VAL A 130 -9.85 -43.42 -13.69
CA VAL A 130 -8.96 -42.46 -13.03
C VAL A 130 -9.40 -41.02 -13.32
N GLU A 131 -9.78 -40.70 -14.55
CA GLU A 131 -10.32 -39.37 -14.90
C GLU A 131 -11.61 -39.05 -14.13
N GLN A 132 -12.52 -40.01 -14.02
CA GLN A 132 -13.75 -39.86 -13.24
C GLN A 132 -13.44 -39.61 -11.77
N THR A 133 -12.56 -40.42 -11.17
CA THR A 133 -12.15 -40.26 -9.76
C THR A 133 -11.54 -38.89 -9.49
N MET A 134 -10.69 -38.39 -10.41
CA MET A 134 -10.12 -37.04 -10.31
C MET A 134 -11.20 -35.96 -10.42
N SER A 135 -12.16 -36.14 -11.32
CA SER A 135 -13.25 -35.19 -11.55
C SER A 135 -14.21 -35.11 -10.36
N GLU A 136 -14.56 -36.25 -9.75
CA GLU A 136 -15.37 -36.33 -8.53
C GLU A 136 -14.68 -35.66 -7.33
N ALA A 137 -13.35 -35.72 -7.25
CA ALA A 137 -12.55 -34.95 -6.30
C ALA A 137 -12.39 -33.45 -6.67
N GLY A 138 -13.09 -32.99 -7.72
CA GLY A 138 -13.15 -31.60 -8.18
C GLY A 138 -11.95 -31.14 -9.01
N TRP A 139 -11.11 -32.05 -9.49
CA TRP A 139 -10.01 -31.72 -10.39
C TRP A 139 -10.50 -31.66 -11.86
N LYS A 140 -9.71 -31.01 -12.71
CA LYS A 140 -9.94 -30.99 -14.16
C LYS A 140 -8.85 -31.82 -14.83
N PRO A 141 -9.07 -33.15 -15.01
CA PRO A 141 -8.09 -34.00 -15.66
C PRO A 141 -7.99 -33.67 -17.15
N SER A 142 -6.83 -34.00 -17.69
CA SER A 142 -6.49 -33.87 -19.10
C SER A 142 -5.56 -35.02 -19.45
N GLN A 143 -5.61 -35.48 -20.69
CA GLN A 143 -4.86 -36.66 -21.13
C GLN A 143 -4.07 -36.41 -22.41
N ALA A 144 -2.97 -37.16 -22.57
CA ALA A 144 -2.21 -37.22 -23.81
C ALA A 144 -1.61 -38.62 -24.00
N GLU A 145 -1.75 -39.16 -25.21
CA GLU A 145 -1.09 -40.39 -25.61
C GLU A 145 0.43 -40.20 -25.72
N ARG A 146 1.21 -41.14 -25.20
CA ARG A 146 2.67 -41.13 -25.18
C ARG A 146 3.25 -42.51 -25.51
N GLU A 147 4.51 -42.53 -25.92
CA GLU A 147 5.26 -43.78 -26.04
C GLU A 147 5.31 -44.48 -24.66
N GLY A 148 4.64 -45.62 -24.55
CA GLY A 148 4.54 -46.40 -23.32
C GLY A 148 3.27 -46.21 -22.50
N GLY A 149 2.26 -45.45 -22.98
CA GLY A 149 0.91 -45.39 -22.39
C GLY A 149 0.31 -43.98 -22.36
N THR A 150 -0.86 -43.85 -21.71
CA THR A 150 -1.58 -42.57 -21.57
C THR A 150 -1.08 -41.77 -20.36
N LEU A 151 -0.72 -40.51 -20.57
CA LEU A 151 -0.36 -39.58 -19.49
C LEU A 151 -1.58 -38.76 -19.07
N LEU A 152 -1.93 -38.83 -17.78
CA LEU A 152 -2.96 -38.02 -17.15
C LEU A 152 -2.34 -36.87 -16.34
N PHE A 153 -2.95 -35.69 -16.41
CA PHE A 153 -2.57 -34.53 -15.62
C PHE A 153 -3.79 -33.75 -15.15
N ALA A 154 -3.78 -33.33 -13.89
CA ALA A 154 -4.76 -32.42 -13.33
C ALA A 154 -4.10 -31.42 -12.37
N GLN A 155 -4.58 -30.18 -12.36
CA GLN A 155 -4.18 -29.16 -11.39
C GLN A 155 -5.36 -28.24 -11.04
N LYS A 156 -5.35 -27.70 -9.82
CA LYS A 156 -6.31 -26.67 -9.37
C LYS A 156 -5.63 -25.30 -9.36
N THR A 157 -6.35 -24.32 -9.89
CA THR A 157 -6.06 -22.87 -9.78
C THR A 157 -4.60 -22.46 -10.00
N PRO A 158 -4.03 -22.66 -11.22
CA PRO A 158 -2.65 -22.27 -11.51
C PRO A 158 -2.38 -20.76 -11.29
N TRP A 159 -3.43 -19.93 -11.42
CA TRP A 159 -3.40 -18.49 -11.23
C TRP A 159 -3.06 -18.03 -9.81
N VAL A 160 -3.20 -18.86 -8.76
CA VAL A 160 -2.81 -18.46 -7.39
C VAL A 160 -1.33 -18.04 -7.32
N ARG A 161 -0.50 -18.57 -8.22
CA ARG A 161 0.92 -18.20 -8.34
C ARG A 161 1.13 -16.72 -8.70
N SER A 162 0.13 -16.04 -9.25
CA SER A 162 0.20 -14.60 -9.52
C SER A 162 -0.24 -13.71 -8.35
N GLY A 163 -0.70 -14.28 -7.23
CA GLY A 163 -1.21 -13.52 -6.08
C GLY A 163 -0.20 -12.52 -5.50
N VAL A 164 1.08 -12.85 -5.50
CA VAL A 164 2.16 -11.96 -5.03
C VAL A 164 2.20 -10.63 -5.80
N TYR A 165 1.89 -10.63 -7.10
CA TYR A 165 1.91 -9.43 -7.92
C TYR A 165 0.75 -8.49 -7.57
N ILE A 166 -0.41 -9.04 -7.19
CA ILE A 166 -1.55 -8.24 -6.72
C ILE A 166 -1.16 -7.49 -5.44
N VAL A 167 -0.53 -8.19 -4.50
CA VAL A 167 -0.04 -7.58 -3.24
C VAL A 167 0.99 -6.49 -3.54
N HIS A 168 1.97 -6.77 -4.41
CA HIS A 168 2.97 -5.77 -4.78
C HIS A 168 2.36 -4.53 -5.43
N VAL A 169 1.41 -4.71 -6.35
CA VAL A 169 0.69 -3.59 -6.97
C VAL A 169 -0.07 -2.78 -5.93
N SER A 170 -0.78 -3.42 -4.99
CA SER A 170 -1.50 -2.69 -3.93
C SER A 170 -0.57 -1.84 -3.05
N ILE A 171 0.60 -2.39 -2.69
CA ILE A 171 1.59 -1.67 -1.88
C ILE A 171 2.17 -0.49 -2.67
N LEU A 172 2.48 -0.69 -3.96
CA LEU A 172 2.97 0.38 -4.83
C LEU A 172 1.96 1.50 -5.02
N VAL A 173 0.66 1.19 -5.11
CA VAL A 173 -0.40 2.20 -5.17
C VAL A 173 -0.43 3.04 -3.89
N ILE A 174 -0.34 2.40 -2.71
CA ILE A 174 -0.29 3.10 -1.43
C ILE A 174 0.94 4.02 -1.35
N PHE A 175 2.12 3.52 -1.74
CA PHE A 175 3.35 4.31 -1.73
C PHE A 175 3.32 5.46 -2.74
N ALA A 176 2.76 5.26 -3.93
CA ALA A 176 2.57 6.33 -4.89
C ALA A 176 1.68 7.44 -4.31
N GLY A 177 0.57 7.07 -3.67
CA GLY A 177 -0.30 8.03 -2.98
C GLY A 177 0.41 8.78 -1.86
N ALA A 178 1.21 8.08 -1.05
CA ALA A 178 2.03 8.70 0.00
C ALA A 178 3.07 9.67 -0.57
N ILE A 179 3.75 9.28 -1.65
CA ILE A 179 4.77 10.12 -2.30
C ILE A 179 4.13 11.37 -2.91
N ILE A 180 3.03 11.20 -3.66
CA ILE A 180 2.29 12.33 -4.25
C ILE A 180 1.77 13.25 -3.14
N GLY A 181 1.16 12.69 -2.09
CA GLY A 181 0.65 13.47 -0.95
C GLY A 181 1.75 14.20 -0.18
N SER A 182 2.96 13.64 -0.11
CA SER A 182 4.12 14.29 0.49
C SER A 182 4.67 15.44 -0.36
N LEU A 183 4.75 15.25 -1.68
CA LEU A 183 5.33 16.24 -2.59
C LEU A 183 4.38 17.39 -2.96
N PHE A 184 3.08 17.12 -3.05
CA PHE A 184 2.08 18.08 -3.53
C PHE A 184 1.02 18.45 -2.51
N GLY A 185 0.94 17.75 -1.37
CA GLY A 185 -0.06 18.01 -0.35
C GLY A 185 0.34 19.15 0.59
N SER A 186 -0.56 20.09 0.81
CA SER A 186 -0.41 21.12 1.84
C SER A 186 -1.28 20.78 3.05
N LYS A 187 -0.73 21.00 4.25
CA LYS A 187 -1.47 20.86 5.52
C LYS A 187 -1.26 22.11 6.36
N GLY A 188 -2.33 22.59 6.96
CA GLY A 188 -2.28 23.76 7.82
C GLY A 188 -3.42 23.80 8.81
N SER A 189 -3.37 24.81 9.66
CA SER A 189 -4.38 25.09 10.67
C SER A 189 -4.59 26.58 10.79
N ILE A 190 -5.77 26.98 11.24
CA ILE A 190 -6.08 28.37 11.56
C ILE A 190 -7.09 28.39 12.71
N MET A 191 -6.90 29.33 13.63
CA MET A 191 -7.90 29.65 14.63
C MET A 191 -8.89 30.63 14.00
N ALA A 192 -10.11 30.16 13.74
CA ALA A 192 -11.16 30.94 13.11
C ALA A 192 -12.30 31.18 14.11
N PRO A 193 -12.39 32.37 14.73
CA PRO A 193 -13.51 32.74 15.59
C PRO A 193 -14.85 32.76 14.83
N GLU A 194 -15.96 32.64 15.57
CA GLU A 194 -17.29 32.80 14.99
C GLU A 194 -17.46 34.16 14.30
N LYS A 195 -18.23 34.16 13.22
CA LYS A 195 -18.54 35.30 12.34
C LYS A 195 -17.34 35.88 11.58
N ASN A 196 -16.15 35.31 11.73
CA ASN A 196 -14.99 35.70 10.93
C ASN A 196 -14.94 34.95 9.61
N THR A 197 -14.56 35.67 8.57
CA THR A 197 -14.24 35.13 7.26
C THR A 197 -12.73 34.98 7.12
N ILE A 198 -12.27 33.81 6.70
CA ILE A 198 -10.87 33.47 6.44
C ILE A 198 -10.68 33.13 4.96
N ASN A 199 -9.50 33.45 4.44
CA ASN A 199 -9.10 33.11 3.06
C ASN A 199 -7.68 32.53 3.00
N TYR A 200 -7.16 32.07 4.14
CA TYR A 200 -5.85 31.46 4.27
C TYR A 200 -5.81 30.47 5.43
N ILE A 201 -4.75 29.65 5.46
CA ILE A 201 -4.36 28.78 6.57
C ILE A 201 -2.88 29.00 6.90
N TYR A 202 -2.44 28.63 8.10
CA TYR A 202 -1.01 28.58 8.42
C TYR A 202 -0.48 27.16 8.19
N GLU A 203 0.53 27.04 7.33
CA GLU A 203 1.18 25.76 7.04
C GLU A 203 1.82 25.17 8.30
N ARG A 204 1.55 23.88 8.55
CA ARG A 204 2.09 23.19 9.72
C ARG A 204 3.57 22.90 9.51
N GLY A 205 4.42 23.55 10.29
CA GLY A 205 5.89 23.40 10.25
C GLY A 205 6.60 24.71 9.95
N THR A 206 6.27 25.37 8.84
CA THR A 206 6.87 26.66 8.45
C THR A 206 6.17 27.86 9.10
N GLY A 207 4.89 27.72 9.46
CA GLY A 207 4.05 28.83 9.92
C GLY A 207 3.72 29.84 8.81
N LYS A 208 4.06 29.53 7.56
CA LYS A 208 3.78 30.42 6.42
C LYS A 208 2.27 30.46 6.15
N GLN A 209 1.77 31.65 5.85
CA GLN A 209 0.41 31.84 5.40
C GLN A 209 0.23 31.30 3.98
N LEU A 210 -0.70 30.37 3.81
CA LEU A 210 -1.08 29.77 2.52
C LEU A 210 -2.49 30.26 2.14
N PRO A 211 -2.65 31.01 1.04
CA PRO A 211 -3.98 31.39 0.56
C PRO A 211 -4.71 30.14 0.04
N ILE A 212 -6.00 30.00 0.38
CA ILE A 212 -6.83 28.86 -0.05
C ILE A 212 -7.59 29.15 -1.35
N GLY A 213 -7.64 30.41 -1.79
CA GLY A 213 -8.25 30.83 -3.06
C GLY A 213 -9.77 31.07 -3.01
N PHE A 214 -10.39 30.93 -1.84
CA PHE A 214 -11.80 31.22 -1.60
C PHE A 214 -11.96 31.70 -0.14
N ASN A 215 -13.17 32.13 0.23
CA ASN A 215 -13.47 32.62 1.57
C ASN A 215 -14.30 31.57 2.32
N ILE A 216 -14.00 31.33 3.60
CA ILE A 216 -14.83 30.52 4.49
C ILE A 216 -15.19 31.38 5.70
N ARG A 217 -16.48 31.40 6.05
CA ARG A 217 -16.97 31.98 7.29
C ARG A 217 -17.38 30.89 8.26
N VAL A 218 -16.98 31.03 9.52
CA VAL A 218 -17.53 30.22 10.61
C VAL A 218 -18.82 30.91 11.07
N ASP A 219 -19.98 30.38 10.72
CA ASP A 219 -21.26 30.98 11.10
C ASP A 219 -21.59 30.74 12.58
N GLY A 220 -21.16 29.61 13.14
CA GLY A 220 -21.33 29.28 14.55
C GLY A 220 -20.65 27.97 14.94
N PHE A 221 -20.43 27.80 16.24
CA PHE A 221 -19.89 26.59 16.86
C PHE A 221 -20.80 26.15 18.00
N SER A 222 -21.01 24.84 18.12
CA SER A 222 -21.81 24.24 19.19
C SER A 222 -21.14 22.99 19.73
N LEU A 223 -21.26 22.82 21.05
CA LEU A 223 -20.72 21.68 21.78
C LEU A 223 -21.86 21.04 22.58
N SER A 224 -22.15 19.78 22.28
CA SER A 224 -23.10 18.98 23.07
C SER A 224 -22.35 18.03 24.00
N TYR A 225 -22.97 17.68 25.12
CA TYR A 225 -22.40 16.81 26.14
C TYR A 225 -23.32 15.61 26.40
N TYR A 226 -22.74 14.50 26.83
CA TYR A 226 -23.48 13.40 27.43
C TYR A 226 -23.87 13.75 28.87
N ASP A 227 -24.80 12.98 29.46
CA ASP A 227 -25.26 13.18 30.85
C ASP A 227 -24.12 13.09 31.87
N ASN A 228 -23.05 12.35 31.55
CA ASN A 228 -21.85 12.23 32.36
C ASN A 228 -20.86 13.42 32.22
N GLY A 229 -21.24 14.46 31.47
CA GLY A 229 -20.43 15.66 31.24
C GLY A 229 -19.32 15.52 30.19
N SER A 230 -19.16 14.35 29.57
CA SER A 230 -18.18 14.18 28.48
C SER A 230 -18.68 14.82 27.18
N PRO A 231 -17.79 15.45 26.38
CA PRO A 231 -18.15 15.99 25.07
C PRO A 231 -18.76 14.91 24.17
N LYS A 232 -19.95 15.19 23.63
CA LYS A 232 -20.68 14.31 22.73
C LYS A 232 -20.43 14.67 21.27
N GLU A 233 -20.51 15.94 20.94
CA GLU A 233 -20.35 16.41 19.57
C GLU A 233 -19.82 17.83 19.55
N TYR A 234 -18.80 18.03 18.72
CA TYR A 234 -18.33 19.34 18.31
C TYR A 234 -18.83 19.61 16.90
N ARG A 235 -19.60 20.69 16.72
CA ARG A 235 -20.22 21.04 15.44
C ARG A 235 -19.90 22.47 15.08
N SER A 236 -19.33 22.67 13.89
CA SER A 236 -19.08 24.00 13.32
C SER A 236 -19.90 24.21 12.06
N ASP A 237 -20.68 25.28 12.01
CA ASP A 237 -21.45 25.68 10.83
C ASP A 237 -20.57 26.57 9.95
N LEU A 238 -20.27 26.11 8.73
CA LEU A 238 -19.38 26.80 7.79
C LEU A 238 -20.14 27.21 6.53
N THR A 239 -19.86 28.43 6.06
CA THR A 239 -20.29 28.90 4.74
C THR A 239 -19.08 29.27 3.88
N VAL A 240 -19.03 28.71 2.68
CA VAL A 240 -18.03 28.99 1.65
C VAL A 240 -18.55 30.07 0.73
N PHE A 241 -17.69 31.05 0.45
CA PHE A 241 -17.95 32.12 -0.49
C PHE A 241 -16.92 32.12 -1.62
N GLU A 242 -17.41 32.24 -2.85
CA GLU A 242 -16.60 32.42 -4.05
C GLU A 242 -17.12 33.64 -4.80
N ASN A 243 -16.23 34.58 -5.14
CA ASN A 243 -16.59 35.86 -5.78
C ASN A 243 -17.70 36.64 -5.04
N GLY A 244 -17.78 36.51 -3.72
CA GLY A 244 -18.77 37.18 -2.87
C GLY A 244 -20.15 36.50 -2.80
N GLN A 245 -20.35 35.37 -3.48
CA GLN A 245 -21.58 34.58 -3.41
C GLN A 245 -21.42 33.37 -2.50
N GLU A 246 -22.48 33.04 -1.75
CA GLU A 246 -22.56 31.80 -0.98
C GLU A 246 -22.67 30.62 -1.94
N VAL A 247 -21.67 29.74 -1.94
CA VAL A 247 -21.62 28.58 -2.86
C VAL A 247 -21.84 27.26 -2.15
N LEU A 248 -21.55 27.19 -0.84
CA LEU A 248 -21.75 25.99 -0.04
C LEU A 248 -21.96 26.36 1.43
N LYS A 249 -22.94 25.72 2.06
CA LYS A 249 -23.13 25.78 3.52
C LYS A 249 -23.15 24.36 4.06
N LYS A 250 -22.32 24.06 5.05
CA LYS A 250 -22.24 22.73 5.66
C LYS A 250 -21.84 22.83 7.13
N SER A 251 -22.54 22.06 7.96
CA SER A 251 -22.11 21.76 9.32
C SER A 251 -21.07 20.66 9.28
N ILE A 252 -19.90 20.89 9.88
CA ILE A 252 -18.87 19.86 10.04
C ILE A 252 -18.89 19.31 11.46
N VAL A 253 -18.71 17.99 11.57
CA VAL A 253 -18.57 17.26 12.83
C VAL A 253 -17.40 16.28 12.71
N VAL A 254 -17.05 15.60 13.82
CA VAL A 254 -16.00 14.58 13.82
C VAL A 254 -16.31 13.51 12.75
N ASN A 255 -15.35 13.23 11.88
CA ASN A 255 -15.45 12.34 10.71
C ASN A 255 -16.40 12.78 9.58
N ASP A 256 -17.00 13.97 9.63
CA ASP A 256 -17.77 14.55 8.51
C ASP A 256 -17.23 15.95 8.13
N PRO A 257 -16.11 16.02 7.37
CA PRO A 257 -15.46 17.27 7.03
C PRO A 257 -16.14 18.01 5.87
N LEU A 258 -15.84 19.30 5.74
CA LEU A 258 -16.19 20.10 4.56
C LEU A 258 -15.11 19.91 3.50
N GLN A 259 -15.53 19.54 2.28
CA GLN A 259 -14.64 19.41 1.14
C GLN A 259 -15.01 20.47 0.10
N TYR A 260 -14.06 21.32 -0.27
CA TYR A 260 -14.26 22.35 -1.29
C TYR A 260 -12.95 22.69 -2.00
N ASN A 261 -12.98 22.77 -3.33
CA ASN A 261 -11.84 23.12 -4.19
C ASN A 261 -10.51 22.41 -3.83
N GLY A 262 -10.57 21.09 -3.56
CA GLY A 262 -9.41 20.27 -3.20
C GLY A 262 -8.96 20.36 -1.74
N PHE A 263 -9.55 21.25 -0.93
CA PHE A 263 -9.31 21.32 0.51
C PHE A 263 -10.31 20.47 1.28
N THR A 264 -9.84 19.87 2.37
CA THR A 264 -10.69 19.18 3.35
C THR A 264 -10.51 19.84 4.72
N PHE A 265 -11.58 20.45 5.23
CA PHE A 265 -11.59 21.15 6.52
C PHE A 265 -12.13 20.22 7.59
N TYR A 266 -11.29 19.98 8.59
CA TYR A 266 -11.64 19.28 9.81
C TYR A 266 -11.74 20.29 10.95
N GLN A 267 -12.59 19.96 11.92
CA GLN A 267 -12.60 20.63 13.20
C GLN A 267 -11.66 19.85 14.15
N SER A 268 -10.76 20.57 14.83
CA SER A 268 -9.78 20.00 15.79
C SER A 268 -9.83 20.75 17.10
#